data_AF-A0A3D1YJJ6-F1
#
_entry.id   AF-A0A3D1YJJ6-F1
#
_cell.length_a   1.000
_cell.length_b   1.000
_cell.length_c   1.000
_cell.angle_alpha   90.00
_cell.angle_beta   90.00
_cell.angle_gamma   90.00
#
_symmetry.space_group_name_H-M   'P 1'
#
loop_
_entity.id
_entity.type
_entity.pdbx_description
1 polymer ?
#
loop_
_entity_poly.entity_id
_entity_poly.type
_entity_poly.pdbx_seq_one_letter_code
_entity_poly.pdbx_strand_id
1 'polypeptide(L)'
;LSSNGGAGGAISPIIGPRGGHGDDAIEELGGFFVMVNSRLEYGESGNFTTNNDFRKIGLLAQPNYANGDVSTATIIDQAVTFTIQTWNSTAFAEDEVVTGALSGAQGRVIDFKGNTTIRLVDVTMGSSTTAGYDSITGSFRANETITAPSGAQANTSAVVGGDLERFSGDVLYIENRSPVTRADDQIEDVKLIIEF
;
A
#
# COMPACT_ATOMS: atom_id res chain seq x y z
N LEU A 1 -13.87 31.48 -12.31
CA LEU A 1 -14.57 32.47 -13.17
C LEU A 1 -16.01 32.02 -13.30
N SER A 2 -16.94 32.67 -12.61
CA SER A 2 -18.37 32.32 -12.67
C SER A 2 -18.99 32.92 -13.93
N SER A 3 -19.64 32.07 -14.74
CA SER A 3 -20.51 32.51 -15.82
C SER A 3 -21.84 32.97 -15.21
N ASN A 4 -21.95 34.27 -14.96
CA ASN A 4 -23.26 34.86 -14.71
C ASN A 4 -24.04 34.83 -16.03
N GLY A 5 -25.17 34.12 -16.04
CA GLY A 5 -25.81 33.57 -17.23
C GLY A 5 -26.29 34.62 -18.25
N GLY A 6 -25.53 34.76 -19.34
CA GLY A 6 -25.98 35.36 -20.60
C GLY A 6 -25.62 34.41 -21.75
N ALA A 7 -26.62 33.95 -22.50
CA ALA A 7 -26.38 33.16 -23.71
C ALA A 7 -25.69 34.06 -24.76
N GLY A 8 -24.46 33.71 -25.14
CA GLY A 8 -23.63 34.51 -26.07
C GLY A 8 -22.26 34.92 -25.52
N GLY A 9 -21.86 34.49 -24.32
CA GLY A 9 -20.49 34.67 -23.83
C GLY A 9 -19.49 33.95 -24.74
N ALA A 10 -18.80 34.70 -25.60
CA ALA A 10 -17.71 34.19 -26.41
C ALA A 10 -16.42 34.21 -25.58
N ILE A 11 -15.88 33.03 -25.29
CA ILE A 11 -14.54 32.88 -24.71
C ILE A 11 -13.53 32.72 -25.85
N SER A 12 -12.51 33.57 -25.89
CA SER A 12 -11.37 33.43 -26.79
C SER A 12 -10.15 33.06 -25.94
N PRO A 13 -9.80 31.77 -25.80
CA PRO A 13 -8.57 31.39 -25.12
C PRO A 13 -7.37 31.89 -25.93
N ILE A 14 -6.48 32.64 -25.28
CA ILE A 14 -5.19 33.04 -25.84
C ILE A 14 -4.17 32.06 -25.29
N ILE A 15 -3.57 31.24 -26.16
CA ILE A 15 -2.51 30.30 -25.79
C ILE A 15 -1.18 30.90 -26.26
N GLY A 16 -0.18 30.89 -25.39
CA GLY A 16 1.17 31.37 -25.72
C GLY A 16 1.79 30.57 -26.88
N PRO A 17 2.73 31.17 -27.64
CA PRO A 17 3.46 30.44 -28.67
C PRO A 17 4.37 29.38 -28.01
N ARG A 18 4.53 28.22 -28.66
CA ARG A 18 5.44 27.18 -28.19
C ARG A 18 6.87 27.74 -28.10
N GLY A 19 7.49 27.66 -26.93
CA GLY A 19 8.79 28.25 -26.58
C GLY A 19 8.79 29.74 -26.22
N GLY A 20 7.62 30.37 -26.04
CA GLY A 20 7.50 31.75 -25.55
C GLY A 20 6.95 31.82 -24.12
N HIS A 21 6.74 33.04 -23.60
CA HIS A 21 6.26 33.23 -22.22
C HIS A 21 4.96 32.46 -21.93
N GLY A 22 5.00 31.63 -20.89
CA GLY A 22 3.91 30.76 -20.46
C GLY A 22 3.87 29.39 -21.12
N ASP A 23 4.89 29.01 -21.91
CA ASP A 23 5.03 27.66 -22.48
C ASP A 23 5.52 26.66 -21.42
N ASP A 24 6.47 27.07 -20.58
CA ASP A 24 6.89 26.32 -19.39
C ASP A 24 6.96 27.22 -18.17
N ALA A 25 5.82 27.37 -17.49
CA ALA A 25 5.74 28.20 -16.28
C ALA A 25 6.65 27.70 -15.14
N ILE A 26 7.06 26.43 -15.13
CA ILE A 26 7.89 25.85 -14.06
C ILE A 26 9.33 26.34 -14.23
N GLU A 27 9.88 26.24 -15.44
CA GLU A 27 11.21 26.78 -15.75
C GLU A 27 11.22 28.32 -15.71
N GLU A 28 10.18 28.98 -16.25
CA GLU A 28 10.12 30.44 -16.35
C GLU A 28 9.98 31.16 -15.00
N LEU A 29 9.35 30.53 -14.00
CA LEU A 29 9.20 31.08 -12.65
C LEU A 29 10.32 30.62 -11.69
N GLY A 30 11.30 29.84 -12.18
CA GLY A 30 12.39 29.34 -11.36
C GLY A 30 11.95 28.29 -10.34
N GLY A 31 11.15 27.31 -10.77
CA GLY A 31 10.83 26.14 -9.96
C GLY A 31 12.06 25.24 -9.82
N PHE A 32 12.61 25.14 -8.60
CA PHE A 32 13.78 24.31 -8.30
C PHE A 32 13.45 23.09 -7.41
N PHE A 33 12.25 23.06 -6.83
CA PHE A 33 11.87 22.04 -5.86
C PHE A 33 10.46 21.53 -6.11
N VAL A 34 10.27 20.22 -6.03
CA VAL A 34 8.96 19.60 -5.86
C VAL A 34 8.80 19.20 -4.40
N MET A 35 7.65 19.53 -3.80
CA MET A 35 7.25 18.99 -2.50
C MET A 35 6.15 17.95 -2.68
N VAL A 36 6.37 16.77 -2.12
CA VAL A 36 5.35 15.74 -1.95
C VAL A 36 4.92 15.75 -0.49
N ASN A 37 3.64 15.99 -0.25
CA ASN A 37 3.04 15.92 1.08
C ASN A 37 2.08 14.74 1.15
N SER A 38 2.22 13.92 2.18
CA SER A 38 1.23 12.91 2.55
C SER A 38 0.85 13.11 4.00
N ARG A 39 -0.45 13.28 4.24
CA ARG A 39 -1.02 13.36 5.58
C ARG A 39 -1.68 12.05 5.91
N LEU A 40 -1.24 11.45 7.01
CA LEU A 40 -1.76 10.23 7.57
C LEU A 40 -2.65 10.59 8.75
N GLU A 41 -3.86 10.05 8.76
CA GLU A 41 -4.88 10.35 9.76
C GLU A 41 -5.53 9.05 10.21
N TYR A 42 -5.52 8.81 11.53
CA TYR A 42 -6.11 7.61 12.12
C TYR A 42 -5.52 6.35 11.47
N GLY A 43 -6.36 5.36 11.14
CA GLY A 43 -5.94 4.13 10.45
C GLY A 43 -6.30 4.07 8.97
N GLU A 44 -6.61 5.19 8.31
CA GLU A 44 -6.89 5.23 6.87
C GLU A 44 -7.95 4.19 6.43
N SER A 45 -9.10 4.17 7.10
CA SER A 45 -10.16 3.14 6.93
C SER A 45 -9.72 1.70 7.25
N GLY A 46 -8.67 1.55 8.05
CA GLY A 46 -8.05 0.27 8.39
C GLY A 46 -7.01 -0.20 7.37
N ASN A 47 -6.76 0.53 6.29
CA ASN A 47 -5.77 0.14 5.27
C ASN A 47 -4.33 0.36 5.76
N PHE A 48 -4.12 1.32 6.65
CA PHE A 48 -2.81 1.52 7.28
C PHE A 48 -2.96 1.33 8.80
N THR A 49 -2.12 0.47 9.36
CA THR A 49 -2.26 0.09 10.78
C THR A 49 -1.71 1.19 11.69
N THR A 50 -2.40 1.42 12.81
CA THR A 50 -1.96 2.33 13.88
C THR A 50 -1.20 1.61 14.99
N ASN A 51 -1.24 0.28 15.02
CA ASN A 51 -0.65 -0.50 16.11
C ASN A 51 0.80 -0.89 15.82
N ASN A 52 1.15 -1.05 14.54
CA ASN A 52 2.49 -1.41 14.13
C ASN A 52 3.36 -0.16 13.91
N ASP A 53 4.67 -0.33 14.01
CA ASP A 53 5.63 0.69 13.65
C ASP A 53 5.92 0.70 12.16
N PHE A 54 6.37 1.85 11.66
CA PHE A 54 6.93 1.95 10.32
C PHE A 54 8.38 2.40 10.39
N ARG A 55 9.19 1.83 9.50
CA ARG A 55 10.65 2.01 9.47
C ARG A 55 11.17 2.45 8.09
N LYS A 56 10.30 2.44 7.09
CA LYS A 56 10.64 2.73 5.70
C LYS A 56 9.57 3.63 5.08
N ILE A 57 10.03 4.65 4.37
CA ILE A 57 9.19 5.53 3.54
C ILE A 57 9.76 5.46 2.13
N GLY A 58 8.90 5.42 1.13
CA GLY A 58 9.34 5.43 -0.26
C GLY A 58 8.39 6.20 -1.16
N LEU A 59 8.93 6.66 -2.29
CA LEU A 59 8.17 7.26 -3.37
C LEU A 59 8.17 6.28 -4.55
N LEU A 60 6.99 5.85 -4.94
CA LEU A 60 6.77 4.95 -6.07
C LEU A 60 6.01 5.71 -7.16
N ALA A 61 6.56 5.73 -8.37
CA ALA A 61 5.94 6.34 -9.53
C ALA A 61 5.22 5.30 -10.37
N GLN A 62 4.00 5.66 -10.82
CA GLN A 62 3.22 4.93 -11.82
C GLN A 62 3.11 3.41 -11.58
N PRO A 63 2.72 2.94 -10.37
CA PRO A 63 2.42 1.54 -10.20
C PRO A 63 1.13 1.15 -10.94
N ASN A 64 1.05 -0.11 -11.35
CA ASN A 64 -0.18 -0.69 -11.88
C ASN A 64 -0.92 -1.43 -10.77
N TYR A 65 -2.24 -1.47 -10.87
CA TYR A 65 -3.04 -2.43 -10.14
C TYR A 65 -2.67 -3.86 -10.53
N ALA A 66 -2.99 -4.82 -9.66
CA ALA A 66 -2.75 -6.24 -9.90
C ALA A 66 -3.45 -6.78 -11.17
N ASN A 67 -4.43 -6.06 -11.71
CA ASN A 67 -5.10 -6.38 -12.98
C ASN A 67 -4.40 -5.77 -14.23
N GLY A 68 -3.34 -4.99 -14.05
CA GLY A 68 -2.56 -4.33 -15.10
C GLY A 68 -2.99 -2.89 -15.44
N ASP A 69 -4.08 -2.38 -14.85
CA ASP A 69 -4.52 -1.00 -15.08
C ASP A 69 -3.66 0.01 -14.31
N VAL A 70 -3.57 1.25 -14.80
CA VAL A 70 -2.86 2.33 -14.10
C VAL A 70 -3.53 2.62 -12.77
N SER A 71 -2.74 2.65 -11.69
CA SER A 71 -3.26 2.94 -10.37
C SER A 71 -3.72 4.39 -10.23
N THR A 72 -4.94 4.59 -9.73
CA THR A 72 -5.55 5.93 -9.54
C THR A 72 -6.16 6.13 -8.14
N ALA A 73 -6.03 5.12 -7.27
CA ALA A 73 -6.57 5.18 -5.91
C ALA A 73 -5.70 6.07 -5.02
N THR A 74 -6.33 6.75 -4.07
CA THR A 74 -5.65 7.62 -3.10
C THR A 74 -5.03 6.84 -1.95
N ILE A 75 -5.53 5.64 -1.66
CA ILE A 75 -5.03 4.72 -0.63
C ILE A 75 -4.99 3.33 -1.23
N ILE A 76 -3.91 2.60 -0.98
CA ILE A 76 -3.62 1.29 -1.56
C ILE A 76 -3.02 0.41 -0.47
N ASP A 77 -3.48 -0.84 -0.35
CA ASP A 77 -2.90 -1.82 0.57
C ASP A 77 -2.13 -2.89 -0.22
N GLN A 78 -0.88 -3.14 0.17
CA GLN A 78 -0.03 -4.16 -0.45
C GLN A 78 0.20 -5.39 0.44
N ALA A 79 -0.48 -5.48 1.58
CA ALA A 79 -0.44 -6.64 2.44
C ALA A 79 -1.08 -7.87 1.79
N VAL A 80 -0.53 -9.06 2.08
CA VAL A 80 -1.24 -10.31 1.81
C VAL A 80 -2.26 -10.51 2.92
N THR A 81 -3.54 -10.57 2.56
CA THR A 81 -4.65 -10.62 3.53
C THR A 81 -5.27 -12.01 3.57
N PHE A 82 -5.31 -12.58 4.77
CA PHE A 82 -6.05 -13.79 5.06
C PHE A 82 -7.42 -13.44 5.61
N THR A 83 -8.46 -14.10 5.10
CA THR A 83 -9.76 -14.19 5.79
C THR A 83 -9.79 -15.47 6.62
N ILE A 84 -10.19 -15.38 7.88
CA ILE A 84 -10.15 -16.50 8.84
C ILE A 84 -11.50 -17.19 8.92
N GLN A 85 -11.50 -18.53 8.92
CA GLN A 85 -12.71 -19.34 9.18
C GLN A 85 -12.76 -19.89 10.61
N THR A 86 -11.62 -20.33 11.15
CA THR A 86 -11.50 -20.83 12.52
C THR A 86 -10.23 -20.30 13.16
N TRP A 87 -10.27 -20.07 14.46
CA TRP A 87 -9.19 -19.48 15.24
C TRP A 87 -9.17 -20.06 16.65
N ASN A 88 -7.98 -20.35 17.17
CA ASN A 88 -7.81 -20.99 18.47
C ASN A 88 -7.91 -20.02 19.68
N SER A 89 -8.37 -18.80 19.47
CA SER A 89 -8.47 -17.74 20.49
C SER A 89 -7.14 -17.20 21.03
N THR A 90 -6.01 -17.58 20.45
CA THR A 90 -4.70 -16.97 20.73
C THR A 90 -4.37 -15.97 19.63
N ALA A 91 -4.31 -14.68 19.99
CA ALA A 91 -4.08 -13.61 19.02
C ALA A 91 -2.71 -13.73 18.35
N PHE A 92 -2.66 -13.41 17.06
CA PHE A 92 -1.40 -13.27 16.35
C PHE A 92 -0.74 -11.96 16.75
N ALA A 93 0.52 -12.04 17.20
CA ALA A 93 1.33 -10.89 17.56
C ALA A 93 1.92 -10.24 16.30
N GLU A 94 2.07 -8.93 16.34
CA GLU A 94 2.74 -8.16 15.27
C GLU A 94 4.21 -8.60 15.14
N ASP A 95 4.77 -8.47 13.94
CA ASP A 95 6.12 -8.88 13.54
C ASP A 95 6.45 -10.38 13.61
N GLU A 96 5.56 -11.20 14.19
CA GLU A 96 5.78 -12.65 14.29
C GLU A 96 5.68 -13.35 12.94
N VAL A 97 6.41 -14.46 12.79
CA VAL A 97 6.36 -15.27 11.57
C VAL A 97 5.18 -16.24 11.65
N VAL A 98 4.36 -16.22 10.61
CA VAL A 98 3.28 -17.18 10.37
C VAL A 98 3.71 -18.16 9.29
N THR A 99 3.50 -19.44 9.54
CA THR A 99 3.81 -20.53 8.59
C THR A 99 2.55 -21.25 8.17
N GLY A 100 2.39 -21.47 6.87
CA GLY A 100 1.33 -22.27 6.29
C GLY A 100 1.66 -23.76 6.33
N ALA A 101 0.76 -24.59 6.87
CA ALA A 101 0.97 -26.02 7.03
C ALA A 101 0.98 -26.82 5.71
N LEU A 102 0.38 -26.28 4.66
CA LEU A 102 0.20 -26.95 3.37
C LEU A 102 1.14 -26.42 2.29
N SER A 103 1.29 -25.10 2.23
CA SER A 103 2.17 -24.38 1.31
C SER A 103 3.62 -24.44 1.77
N GLY A 104 3.85 -24.43 3.09
CA GLY A 104 5.14 -24.14 3.69
C GLY A 104 5.54 -22.67 3.57
N ALA A 105 4.66 -21.81 3.06
CA ALA A 105 4.91 -20.38 2.94
C ALA A 105 5.04 -19.74 4.31
N GLN A 106 5.87 -18.72 4.39
CA GLN A 106 6.07 -17.92 5.60
C GLN A 106 5.75 -16.47 5.30
N GLY A 107 5.27 -15.73 6.29
CA GLY A 107 5.09 -14.28 6.22
C GLY A 107 5.10 -13.67 7.62
N ARG A 108 5.28 -12.36 7.71
CA ARG A 108 5.30 -11.61 8.98
C ARG A 108 3.99 -10.88 9.20
N VAL A 109 3.46 -10.95 10.41
CA VAL A 109 2.19 -10.30 10.76
C VAL A 109 2.36 -8.78 10.80
N ILE A 110 1.58 -8.09 9.98
CA ILE A 110 1.40 -6.63 10.08
C ILE A 110 0.40 -6.32 11.20
N ASP A 111 -0.79 -6.94 11.14
CA ASP A 111 -1.83 -6.82 12.14
C ASP A 111 -2.79 -8.01 12.14
N PHE A 112 -3.52 -8.14 13.24
CA PHE A 112 -4.60 -9.10 13.43
C PHE A 112 -5.87 -8.37 13.87
N LYS A 113 -6.87 -8.32 12.99
CA LYS A 113 -8.11 -7.56 13.24
C LYS A 113 -9.16 -8.47 13.88
N GLY A 114 -9.07 -8.59 15.20
CA GLY A 114 -10.02 -9.30 16.05
C GLY A 114 -9.98 -10.82 15.86
N ASN A 115 -10.70 -11.32 14.86
CA ASN A 115 -10.72 -12.75 14.47
C ASN A 115 -11.07 -12.97 12.99
N THR A 116 -11.19 -11.91 12.18
CA THR A 116 -11.66 -12.00 10.80
C THR A 116 -10.53 -12.00 9.81
N THR A 117 -9.49 -11.19 10.05
CA THR A 117 -8.43 -10.98 9.07
C THR A 117 -7.05 -10.89 9.71
N ILE A 118 -6.06 -11.49 9.04
CA ILE A 118 -4.63 -11.32 9.32
C ILE A 118 -4.01 -10.69 8.08
N ARG A 119 -3.23 -9.63 8.26
CA ARG A 119 -2.44 -9.04 7.16
C ARG A 119 -0.98 -9.37 7.34
N LEU A 120 -0.32 -9.74 6.24
CA LEU A 120 1.06 -10.17 6.21
C LEU A 120 1.91 -9.33 5.26
N VAL A 121 3.20 -9.21 5.62
CA VAL A 121 4.28 -8.70 4.78
C VAL A 121 5.39 -9.75 4.67
N ASP A 122 6.37 -9.52 3.81
CA ASP A 122 7.59 -10.34 3.70
C ASP A 122 7.27 -11.83 3.44
N VAL A 123 6.32 -12.06 2.53
CA VAL A 123 5.88 -13.42 2.19
C VAL A 123 6.96 -14.14 1.41
N THR A 124 7.44 -15.26 1.96
CA THR A 124 8.38 -16.18 1.34
C THR A 124 7.65 -17.47 0.99
N MET A 125 7.92 -17.96 -0.22
CA MET A 125 7.31 -19.17 -0.78
C MET A 125 7.81 -20.43 -0.07
N GLY A 126 6.90 -21.38 0.14
CA GLY A 126 7.25 -22.70 0.65
C GLY A 126 7.65 -23.67 -0.46
N SER A 127 7.91 -24.91 -0.08
CA SER A 127 8.34 -25.98 -1.00
C SER A 127 7.19 -26.74 -1.68
N SER A 128 5.93 -26.36 -1.43
CA SER A 128 4.77 -27.03 -2.04
C SER A 128 4.77 -26.85 -3.55
N THR A 129 4.42 -27.90 -4.30
CA THR A 129 4.29 -27.86 -5.77
C THR A 129 2.91 -27.40 -6.24
N THR A 130 2.00 -27.07 -5.31
CA THR A 130 0.66 -26.55 -5.64
C THR A 130 0.69 -25.03 -5.75
N ALA A 131 0.00 -24.48 -6.75
CA ALA A 131 -0.22 -23.05 -6.89
C ALA A 131 -1.07 -22.50 -5.73
N GLY A 132 -0.68 -21.34 -5.21
CA GLY A 132 -1.42 -20.63 -4.16
C GLY A 132 -2.34 -19.54 -4.71
N TYR A 133 -2.66 -18.56 -3.86
CA TYR A 133 -3.63 -17.50 -4.16
C TYR A 133 -3.30 -16.63 -5.38
N ASP A 134 -2.01 -16.49 -5.71
CA ASP A 134 -1.50 -15.69 -6.82
C ASP A 134 -1.11 -16.56 -8.04
N SER A 135 -1.58 -17.81 -8.08
CA SER A 135 -1.18 -18.82 -9.07
C SER A 135 0.30 -19.18 -9.06
N ILE A 136 1.07 -18.77 -8.02
CA ILE A 136 2.48 -19.13 -7.87
C ILE A 136 2.60 -20.35 -6.97
N THR A 137 3.41 -21.31 -7.40
CA THR A 137 3.71 -22.54 -6.67
C THR A 137 4.39 -22.26 -5.34
N GLY A 138 3.83 -22.80 -4.24
CA GLY A 138 4.37 -22.63 -2.89
C GLY A 138 3.84 -21.40 -2.15
N SER A 139 2.93 -20.64 -2.76
CA SER A 139 2.23 -19.52 -2.09
C SER A 139 1.23 -20.07 -1.08
N PHE A 140 0.87 -19.22 -0.11
CA PHE A 140 -0.29 -19.47 0.76
C PHE A 140 -1.53 -19.82 -0.06
N ARG A 141 -2.45 -20.57 0.53
CA ARG A 141 -3.72 -20.89 -0.11
C ARG A 141 -4.89 -20.81 0.86
N ALA A 142 -6.10 -20.78 0.30
CA ALA A 142 -7.33 -20.95 1.06
C ALA A 142 -7.40 -22.37 1.66
N ASN A 143 -8.17 -22.50 2.74
CA ASN A 143 -8.36 -23.74 3.51
C ASN A 143 -7.05 -24.32 4.06
N GLU A 144 -6.15 -23.44 4.46
CA GLU A 144 -4.85 -23.80 5.02
C GLU A 144 -4.79 -23.43 6.50
N THR A 145 -4.29 -24.36 7.32
CA THR A 145 -3.94 -24.04 8.70
C THR A 145 -2.66 -23.25 8.73
N ILE A 146 -2.70 -22.12 9.41
CA ILE A 146 -1.56 -21.26 9.68
C ILE A 146 -1.22 -21.29 11.16
N THR A 147 0.08 -21.25 11.46
CA THR A 147 0.60 -21.33 12.84
C THR A 147 1.69 -20.30 13.07
N ALA A 148 1.79 -19.79 14.29
CA ALA A 148 2.85 -18.91 14.71
C ALA A 148 3.56 -19.39 15.99
N PRO A 149 4.80 -18.96 16.27
CA PRO A 149 5.56 -19.34 17.47
C PRO A 149 4.87 -19.01 18.80
N SER A 150 4.00 -18.00 18.83
CA SER A 150 3.17 -17.64 19.99
C SER A 150 2.15 -18.72 20.39
N GLY A 151 1.97 -19.75 19.55
CA GLY A 151 0.91 -20.74 19.68
C GLY A 151 -0.41 -20.28 19.04
N ALA A 152 -0.44 -19.11 18.38
CA ALA A 152 -1.55 -18.68 17.56
C ALA A 152 -1.76 -19.64 16.38
N GLN A 153 -3.03 -20.03 16.16
CA GLN A 153 -3.41 -20.89 15.05
C GLN A 153 -4.76 -20.45 14.50
N ALA A 154 -4.85 -20.42 13.18
CA ALA A 154 -6.09 -20.17 12.46
C ALA A 154 -6.15 -21.01 11.19
N ASN A 155 -7.34 -21.18 10.62
CA ASN A 155 -7.51 -21.72 9.28
C ASN A 155 -8.02 -20.59 8.36
N THR A 156 -7.42 -20.48 7.17
CA THR A 156 -7.77 -19.46 6.18
C THR A 156 -8.98 -19.89 5.36
N SER A 157 -9.97 -19.03 5.17
CA SER A 157 -11.04 -19.24 4.18
C SER A 157 -10.67 -18.71 2.81
N ALA A 158 -9.93 -17.61 2.79
CA ALA A 158 -9.47 -16.94 1.57
C ALA A 158 -8.11 -16.30 1.84
N VAL A 159 -7.32 -16.19 0.78
CA VAL A 159 -6.06 -15.46 0.77
C VAL A 159 -6.08 -14.56 -0.44
N VAL A 160 -5.81 -13.28 -0.24
CA VAL A 160 -5.81 -12.25 -1.30
C VAL A 160 -4.49 -11.50 -1.24
N GLY A 161 -3.91 -11.22 -2.40
CA GLY A 161 -2.70 -10.40 -2.52
C GLY A 161 -2.97 -8.92 -2.31
N GLY A 162 -1.90 -8.12 -2.38
CA GLY A 162 -2.02 -6.67 -2.41
C GLY A 162 -2.66 -6.15 -3.70
N ASP A 163 -3.07 -4.89 -3.65
CA ASP A 163 -3.81 -4.21 -4.72
C ASP A 163 -2.95 -3.89 -5.96
N LEU A 164 -1.62 -3.80 -5.80
CA LEU A 164 -0.68 -3.48 -6.87
C LEU A 164 -0.06 -4.72 -7.49
N GLU A 165 0.20 -4.64 -8.80
CA GLU A 165 1.04 -5.59 -9.51
C GLU A 165 2.47 -5.53 -8.96
N ARG A 166 3.02 -6.68 -8.58
CA ARG A 166 4.38 -6.77 -8.06
C ARG A 166 5.38 -6.32 -9.13
N PHE A 167 6.35 -5.51 -8.71
CA PHE A 167 7.40 -4.96 -9.57
C PHE A 167 6.89 -4.02 -10.67
N SER A 168 5.67 -3.50 -10.55
CA SER A 168 5.19 -2.41 -11.38
C SER A 168 5.60 -1.04 -10.83
N GLY A 169 5.80 -0.08 -11.73
CA GLY A 169 6.24 1.27 -11.40
C GLY A 169 7.74 1.39 -11.08
N ASP A 170 8.17 2.63 -10.80
CA ASP A 170 9.56 2.98 -10.54
C ASP A 170 9.74 3.52 -9.12
N VAL A 171 10.69 2.95 -8.38
CA VAL A 171 11.06 3.46 -7.05
C VAL A 171 11.97 4.66 -7.21
N LEU A 172 11.46 5.85 -6.90
CA LEU A 172 12.19 7.11 -7.01
C LEU A 172 12.94 7.45 -5.72
N TYR A 173 12.44 6.99 -4.57
CA TYR A 173 13.02 7.29 -3.26
C TYR A 173 12.76 6.18 -2.26
N ILE A 174 13.75 5.91 -1.40
CA ILE A 174 13.60 5.09 -0.20
C ILE A 174 14.39 5.75 0.93
N GLU A 175 13.74 5.90 2.07
CA GLU A 175 14.36 6.26 3.34
C GLU A 175 14.14 5.15 4.36
N ASN A 176 15.20 4.77 5.06
CA ASN A 176 15.10 3.95 6.26
C ASN A 176 15.31 4.86 7.46
N ARG A 177 14.41 4.75 8.44
CA ARG A 177 14.45 5.55 9.68
C ARG A 177 14.33 4.64 10.89
N SER A 178 14.71 5.18 12.06
CA SER A 178 14.40 4.52 13.32
C SER A 178 12.88 4.31 13.46
N PRO A 179 12.44 3.26 14.18
CA PRO A 179 11.03 2.94 14.29
C PRO A 179 10.20 4.12 14.76
N VAL A 180 9.11 4.39 14.04
CA VAL A 180 8.11 5.37 14.42
C VAL A 180 6.85 4.62 14.79
N THR A 181 6.46 4.75 16.05
CA THR A 181 5.19 4.24 16.55
C THR A 181 4.07 5.19 16.16
N ARG A 182 2.91 4.63 15.83
CA ARG A 182 1.67 5.38 15.60
C ARG A 182 0.70 5.13 16.74
N ALA A 183 -0.31 5.99 16.83
CA ALA A 183 -1.51 5.77 17.61
C ALA A 183 -2.72 6.24 16.81
N ASP A 184 -3.90 5.74 17.13
CA ASP A 184 -5.13 6.08 16.40
C ASP A 184 -5.55 7.54 16.58
N ASP A 185 -5.14 8.18 17.68
CA ASP A 185 -5.38 9.60 17.95
C ASP A 185 -4.31 10.54 17.37
N GLN A 186 -3.34 10.01 16.62
CA GLN A 186 -2.26 10.78 16.02
C GLN A 186 -2.56 11.18 14.58
N ILE A 187 -2.01 12.33 14.21
CA ILE A 187 -2.00 12.85 12.84
C ILE A 187 -0.55 13.08 12.47
N GLU A 188 -0.11 12.41 11.40
CA GLU A 188 1.25 12.48 10.91
C GLU A 188 1.30 13.17 9.56
N ASP A 189 2.32 14.00 9.37
CA ASP A 189 2.53 14.79 8.17
C ASP A 189 3.92 14.47 7.62
N VAL A 190 3.96 13.80 6.47
CA VAL A 190 5.18 13.39 5.77
C VAL A 190 5.43 14.33 4.61
N LYS A 191 6.57 15.03 4.64
CA LYS A 191 6.99 15.97 3.59
C LYS A 191 8.30 15.51 2.99
N LEU A 192 8.30 15.28 1.69
CA LEU A 192 9.50 15.04 0.91
C LEU A 192 9.72 16.24 -0.02
N ILE A 193 10.94 16.75 -0.05
CA ILE A 193 11.34 17.84 -0.94
C ILE A 193 12.41 17.26 -1.88
N ILE A 194 12.16 17.38 -3.18
CA ILE A 194 13.04 16.89 -4.25
C ILE A 194 13.51 18.10 -5.05
N GLU A 195 14.82 18.21 -5.24
CA GLU A 195 15.45 19.19 -6.13
C GLU A 195 15.70 18.54 -7.49
N PHE A 196 15.49 19.27 -8.58
CA PHE A 196 15.67 18.77 -9.95
C PHE A 196 16.34 19.79 -10.86
#